data_AF-A0A1G2EGA4-F1
#
_entry.id   AF-A0A1G2EGA4-F1
#
_cell.length_a   1.000
_cell.length_b   1.000
_cell.length_c   1.000
_cell.angle_alpha   90.00
_cell.angle_beta   90.00
_cell.angle_gamma   90.00
#
_symmetry.space_group_name_H-M   'P 1'
#
loop_
_entity.id
_entity.type
_entity.pdbx_description
1 polymer ?
#
loop_
_entity_poly.entity_id
_entity_poly.type
_entity_poly.pdbx_seq_one_letter_code
_entity_poly.pdbx_strand_id
1 'polypeptide(L)'
;MTKKLSFSDAAYEILRQTNEALSSVELVDIALLKGLIETKGKTPEATMWSVLYLEGQRNGTKSRFILIGKDKWALSEWGKETIQVEIEKYNKDTQEIQLKI
;
A
#
# COMPACT_ATOMS: atom_id res chain seq x y z
N MET A 1 -4.13 10.46 25.01
CA MET A 1 -3.57 10.81 23.69
C MET A 1 -3.41 9.52 22.89
N THR A 2 -4.08 9.38 21.75
CA THR A 2 -3.94 8.20 20.89
C THR A 2 -2.57 8.24 20.23
N LYS A 3 -1.73 7.22 20.47
CA LYS A 3 -0.38 7.14 19.88
C LYS A 3 -0.50 7.02 18.36
N LYS A 4 0.17 7.91 17.62
CA LYS A 4 0.25 7.81 16.15
C LYS A 4 1.10 6.61 15.75
N LEU A 5 0.71 5.96 14.66
CA LEU A 5 1.41 4.83 14.08
C LEU A 5 2.59 5.29 13.21
N SER A 6 3.50 4.37 12.92
CA SER A 6 4.45 4.55 11.83
C SER A 6 3.74 4.46 10.48
N PHE A 7 4.40 4.91 9.40
CA PHE A 7 3.86 4.80 8.04
C PHE A 7 3.57 3.33 7.67
N SER A 8 4.50 2.41 7.95
CA SER A 8 4.29 0.99 7.64
C SER A 8 3.20 0.36 8.50
N ASP A 9 3.13 0.68 9.81
CA ASP A 9 2.06 0.11 10.65
C ASP A 9 0.68 0.66 10.26
N ALA A 10 0.59 1.95 9.90
CA ALA A 10 -0.65 2.50 9.38
C ALA A 10 -1.07 1.85 8.06
N ALA A 11 -0.12 1.65 7.13
CA ALA A 11 -0.39 0.94 5.88
C ALA A 11 -0.86 -0.50 6.12
N TYR A 12 -0.23 -1.21 7.06
CA TYR A 12 -0.64 -2.57 7.43
C TYR A 12 -2.08 -2.59 7.95
N GLU A 13 -2.42 -1.71 8.88
CA GLU A 13 -3.78 -1.61 9.44
C GLU A 13 -4.82 -1.26 8.36
N ILE A 14 -4.50 -0.36 7.43
CA ILE A 14 -5.42 0.03 6.36
C ILE A 14 -5.64 -1.13 5.40
N LEU A 15 -4.57 -1.74 4.88
CA LEU A 15 -4.69 -2.87 3.95
C LEU A 15 -5.43 -4.03 4.61
N ARG A 16 -5.16 -4.31 5.88
CA ARG A 16 -5.88 -5.35 6.63
C ARG A 16 -7.38 -5.07 6.75
N GLN A 17 -7.77 -3.80 6.90
CA GLN A 17 -9.18 -3.38 7.01
C GLN A 17 -9.90 -3.34 5.66
N THR A 18 -9.22 -2.92 4.59
CA THR A 18 -9.83 -2.79 3.26
C THR A 18 -9.81 -4.09 2.48
N ASN A 19 -8.83 -4.97 2.74
CA ASN A 19 -8.61 -6.21 2.00
C ASN A 19 -8.53 -5.98 0.47
N GLU A 20 -7.91 -4.86 0.08
CA GLU A 20 -7.76 -4.40 -1.31
C GLU A 20 -6.37 -3.77 -1.48
N ALA A 21 -5.72 -3.99 -2.63
CA ALA A 21 -4.42 -3.39 -2.90
C ALA A 21 -4.55 -1.89 -3.18
N LEU A 22 -3.79 -1.09 -2.43
CA LEU A 22 -3.89 0.38 -2.44
C LEU A 22 -2.55 1.05 -2.77
N SER A 23 -2.61 2.21 -3.40
CA SER A 23 -1.44 3.02 -3.70
C SER A 23 -0.93 3.75 -2.46
N SER A 24 0.32 4.20 -2.49
CA SER A 24 0.87 5.01 -1.41
C SER A 24 0.09 6.31 -1.17
N VAL A 25 -0.54 6.87 -2.21
CA VAL A 25 -1.40 8.06 -2.10
C VAL A 25 -2.66 7.71 -1.32
N GLU A 26 -3.39 6.67 -1.74
CA GLU A 26 -4.62 6.23 -1.06
C GLU A 26 -4.34 5.83 0.40
N LEU A 27 -3.24 5.14 0.66
CA LEU A 27 -2.83 4.76 2.02
C LEU A 27 -2.59 5.98 2.91
N VAL A 28 -1.93 7.02 2.39
CA VAL A 28 -1.70 8.26 3.15
C VAL A 28 -3.00 9.00 3.39
N ASP A 29 -3.86 9.14 2.39
CA ASP A 29 -5.14 9.84 2.51
C ASP A 29 -6.02 9.17 3.58
N ILE A 30 -6.14 7.84 3.53
CA ILE A 30 -6.88 7.07 4.53
C ILE A 30 -6.23 7.18 5.91
N ALA A 31 -4.90 7.12 6.00
CA ALA A 31 -4.18 7.21 7.27
C ALA A 31 -4.33 8.59 7.93
N LEU A 32 -4.31 9.66 7.15
CA LEU A 32 -4.55 11.03 7.63
C LEU A 32 -6.01 11.21 8.05
N LEU A 33 -6.96 10.76 7.22
CA LEU A 33 -8.39 10.84 7.51
C LEU A 33 -8.77 10.10 8.80
N LYS A 34 -8.21 8.91 9.01
CA LYS A 34 -8.40 8.11 10.23
C LYS A 34 -7.55 8.61 11.41
N GLY A 35 -6.70 9.61 11.20
CA GLY A 35 -5.78 10.11 12.22
C GLY A 35 -4.76 9.07 12.71
N LEU A 36 -4.43 8.07 11.91
CA LEU A 36 -3.44 7.03 12.23
C LEU A 36 -2.03 7.59 12.21
N ILE A 37 -1.74 8.49 11.27
CA ILE A 37 -0.45 9.18 11.15
C ILE A 37 -0.62 10.69 11.33
N GLU A 38 0.51 11.38 11.40
CA GLU A 38 0.62 12.83 11.31
C GLU A 38 1.87 13.12 10.47
N THR A 39 1.81 14.13 9.60
CA THR A 39 2.92 14.47 8.72
C THR A 39 3.14 15.98 8.75
N LYS A 40 4.42 16.38 8.74
CA LYS A 40 4.84 17.78 8.58
C LYS A 40 5.52 18.04 7.23
N GLY A 41 5.78 16.97 6.47
CA GLY A 41 6.45 16.99 5.18
C GLY A 41 5.49 17.29 4.03
N LYS A 42 6.05 17.67 2.88
CA LYS A 42 5.27 18.04 1.69
C LYS A 42 4.78 16.84 0.87
N THR A 43 5.47 15.71 0.96
CA THR A 43 5.23 14.50 0.12
C THR A 43 5.15 13.23 0.98
N PRO A 44 4.14 13.12 1.86
CA PRO A 44 3.94 11.94 2.70
C PRO A 44 3.74 10.65 1.89
N GLU A 45 3.16 10.69 0.70
CA GLU A 45 2.97 9.57 -0.22
C GLU A 45 4.30 8.99 -0.73
N ALA A 46 5.29 9.84 -1.01
CA ALA A 46 6.64 9.39 -1.38
C ALA A 46 7.36 8.74 -0.18
N THR A 47 7.12 9.26 1.03
CA THR A 47 7.62 8.66 2.27
C THR A 47 7.00 7.30 2.52
N MET A 48 5.67 7.19 2.39
CA MET A 48 4.93 5.94 2.50
C MET A 48 5.49 4.89 1.54
N TRP A 49 5.60 5.23 0.24
CA TRP A 49 6.15 4.33 -0.77
C TRP A 49 7.57 3.85 -0.40
N SER A 50 8.44 4.77 0.00
CA SER A 50 9.84 4.46 0.35
C SER A 50 9.93 3.53 1.56
N VAL A 51 9.10 3.75 2.57
CA VAL A 51 9.06 2.92 3.78
C VAL A 51 8.64 1.48 3.44
N LEU A 52 7.56 1.31 2.67
CA LEU A 52 7.08 -0.02 2.28
C LEU A 52 8.08 -0.74 1.37
N TYR A 53 8.66 -0.01 0.40
CA TYR A 53 9.67 -0.55 -0.51
C TYR A 53 10.92 -1.02 0.24
N LEU A 54 11.45 -0.20 1.15
CA LEU A 54 12.62 -0.57 1.95
C LEU A 54 12.33 -1.73 2.91
N GLU A 55 11.11 -1.85 3.44
CA GLU A 55 10.71 -3.02 4.23
C GLU A 55 10.75 -4.30 3.39
N GLY A 56 10.23 -4.24 2.16
CA GLY A 56 10.33 -5.32 1.18
C GLY A 56 11.78 -5.74 0.90
N GLN A 57 12.65 -4.76 0.62
CA GLN A 57 14.07 -5.01 0.35
C GLN A 57 14.82 -5.61 1.55
N ARG A 58 14.54 -5.13 2.77
CA ARG A 58 15.22 -5.59 3.99
C ARG A 58 14.76 -6.98 4.44
N ASN A 59 13.46 -7.27 4.30
CA ASN A 59 12.86 -8.46 4.88
C ASN A 59 12.64 -9.59 3.85
N GLY A 60 12.71 -9.28 2.54
CA GLY A 60 12.53 -10.26 1.47
C GLY A 60 11.21 -11.02 1.62
N THR A 61 11.28 -12.35 1.70
CA THR A 61 10.11 -13.23 1.89
C THR A 61 9.40 -13.06 3.23
N LYS A 62 10.01 -12.37 4.19
CA LYS A 62 9.40 -12.02 5.49
C LYS A 62 8.76 -10.65 5.51
N SER A 63 8.77 -9.92 4.39
CA SER A 63 8.09 -8.62 4.29
C SER A 63 6.59 -8.77 4.53
N ARG A 64 5.98 -7.80 5.22
CA ARG A 64 4.53 -7.70 5.36
C ARG A 64 3.85 -7.23 4.07
N PHE A 65 4.61 -6.58 3.20
CA PHE A 65 4.10 -5.91 2.01
C PHE A 65 4.63 -6.55 0.73
N ILE A 66 3.76 -6.57 -0.29
CA ILE A 66 4.04 -6.99 -1.65
C ILE A 66 3.65 -5.84 -2.58
N LEU A 67 4.55 -5.48 -3.50
CA LEU A 67 4.27 -4.51 -4.55
C LEU A 67 3.50 -5.19 -5.68
N ILE A 68 2.31 -4.68 -5.98
CA ILE A 68 1.44 -5.10 -7.07
C ILE A 68 1.59 -4.08 -8.20
N GLY A 69 2.05 -4.54 -9.36
CA GLY A 69 2.31 -3.67 -10.48
C GLY A 69 3.41 -2.65 -10.18
N LYS A 70 3.12 -1.36 -10.34
CA LYS A 70 4.10 -0.26 -10.20
C LYS A 70 3.93 0.53 -8.90
N ASP A 71 2.74 0.54 -8.32
CA ASP A 71 2.35 1.54 -7.34
C ASP A 71 1.35 1.06 -6.27
N LYS A 72 0.76 -0.13 -6.41
CA LYS A 72 -0.21 -0.69 -5.46
C LYS A 72 0.48 -1.64 -4.47
N TRP A 73 0.00 -1.69 -3.23
CA TRP A 73 0.55 -2.51 -2.16
C TRP A 73 -0.50 -3.46 -1.62
N ALA A 74 -0.11 -4.72 -1.41
CA ALA A 74 -0.91 -5.78 -0.80
C ALA A 74 -0.18 -6.36 0.42
N LEU A 75 -0.92 -7.09 1.27
CA LEU A 75 -0.32 -7.83 2.39
C LEU A 75 0.14 -9.22 1.95
N SER A 76 1.32 -9.63 2.41
CA SER A 76 1.86 -10.96 2.14
C SER A 76 1.05 -12.08 2.79
N GLU A 77 0.30 -11.78 3.85
CA GLU A 77 -0.56 -12.74 4.56
C GLU A 77 -1.86 -13.09 3.82
N TRP A 78 -2.25 -12.34 2.77
CA TRP A 78 -3.47 -12.63 1.99
C TRP A 78 -3.39 -13.93 1.21
N GLY A 79 -2.19 -14.49 1.03
CA GLY A 79 -1.99 -15.72 0.29
C GLY A 79 -1.95 -15.52 -1.23
N LYS A 80 -1.40 -16.51 -1.93
CA LYS A 80 -1.05 -16.40 -3.35
C LYS A 80 -2.25 -16.16 -4.26
N GLU A 81 -3.38 -16.78 -3.97
CA GLU A 81 -4.59 -16.69 -4.78
C GLU A 81 -5.16 -15.27 -4.77
N THR A 82 -5.31 -14.67 -3.59
CA THR A 82 -5.78 -13.27 -3.46
C THR A 82 -4.81 -12.28 -4.08
N ILE A 83 -3.51 -12.48 -3.89
CA ILE A 83 -2.48 -11.64 -4.52
C ILE A 83 -2.57 -11.73 -6.05
N GLN A 84 -2.79 -12.92 -6.61
CA GLN A 84 -2.92 -13.12 -8.05
C GLN A 84 -4.16 -12.39 -8.61
N VAL A 85 -5.29 -12.43 -7.90
CA VAL A 85 -6.50 -11.67 -8.27
C VAL A 85 -6.23 -10.16 -8.32
N GLU A 86 -5.52 -9.61 -7.33
CA GLU A 86 -5.17 -8.18 -7.30
C GLU A 86 -4.21 -7.79 -8.44
N ILE A 87 -3.27 -8.67 -8.82
CA ILE A 87 -2.38 -8.47 -9.98
C ILE A 87 -3.20 -8.43 -11.29
N GLU A 88 -4.15 -9.34 -11.45
CA GLU A 88 -5.02 -9.39 -12.63
C GLU A 88 -5.91 -8.17 -12.74
N LYS A 89 -6.51 -7.74 -11.62
CA LYS A 89 -7.29 -6.50 -11.53
C LYS A 89 -6.44 -5.29 -11.96
N TYR A 90 -5.25 -5.14 -11.40
CA TYR A 90 -4.33 -4.05 -11.76
C TYR A 90 -4.00 -4.03 -13.25
N ASN A 91 -3.69 -5.20 -13.83
CA ASN A 91 -3.34 -5.32 -15.24
C ASN A 91 -4.52 -4.93 -16.14
N LYS A 92 -5.73 -5.37 -15.80
CA LYS A 92 -6.95 -5.03 -16.54
C LYS A 92 -7.23 -3.53 -16.48
N ASP A 93 -7.17 -2.93 -15.30
CA ASP A 93 -7.40 -1.49 -15.11
C ASP A 93 -6.39 -0.66 -15.92
N THR A 94 -5.13 -1.09 -15.92
CA THR A 94 -4.05 -0.43 -16.66
C THR A 94 -4.21 -0.57 -18.19
N GLN A 95 -4.67 -1.73 -18.67
CA GLN A 95 -4.97 -1.96 -20.09
C GLN A 95 -6.16 -1.13 -20.57
N GLU A 96 -7.23 -1.05 -19.78
CA GLU A 96 -8.40 -0.23 -20.10
C GLU A 96 -8.06 1.26 -20.19
N ILE A 97 -7.16 1.77 -19.34
CA ILE A 97 -6.68 3.16 -19.43
C ILE A 97 -5.94 3.40 -20.74
N GLN A 98 -5.07 2.48 -21.16
CA GLN A 98 -4.29 2.61 -22.40
C GLN A 98 -5.16 2.56 -23.67
N LEU A 99 -6.28 1.86 -23.63
CA LEU A 99 -7.22 1.76 -24.75
C LEU A 99 -8.17 2.97 -24.88
N LYS A 100 -8.25 3.82 -23.86
CA LYS A 100 -9.12 5.02 -23.82
C LYS A 100 -8.41 6.31 -24.30
N ILE A 101 -7.18 6.20 -24.78
CA ILE A 101 -6.34 7.30 -25.29
C ILE A 101 -6.32 7.24 -26.81
#